data_AF-A0A8B3S039-F1
#
_entry.id   AF-A0A8B3S039-F1
#
_cell.length_a   1.000
_cell.length_b   1.000
_cell.length_c   1.000
_cell.angle_alpha   90.00
_cell.angle_beta   90.00
_cell.angle_gamma   90.00
#
_symmetry.space_group_name_H-M   'P 1'
#
loop_
_entity.id
_entity.type
_entity.pdbx_description
1 polymer ?
#
loop_
_entity_poly.entity_id
_entity_poly.type
_entity_poly.pdbx_seq_one_letter_code
_entity_poly.pdbx_strand_id
1 'polypeptide(L)'
;MKNSLNDLPVGNVVYVDSNIFIYDTTGHPKHAPSCSKFLDRVEFGGITGITSILTINEAVHKLSIIELSSKMKERPVSIIRLIKEAPSLLDTLGDRYITCWCS
;
A
#
# COMPACT_ATOMS: atom_id res chain seq x y z
N MET A 1 11.53 20.18 -13.92
CA MET A 1 11.99 19.45 -12.71
C MET A 1 11.66 17.97 -12.89
N LYS A 2 12.66 17.09 -12.88
CA LYS A 2 12.43 15.64 -12.80
C LYS A 2 12.24 15.31 -11.33
N ASN A 3 10.99 15.16 -10.90
CA ASN A 3 10.65 14.75 -9.53
C ASN A 3 10.44 13.23 -9.54
N SER A 4 11.54 12.48 -9.64
CA SER A 4 11.50 11.02 -9.51
C SER A 4 11.69 10.64 -8.05
N LEU A 5 10.90 9.67 -7.57
CA LEU A 5 11.08 9.09 -6.25
C LEU A 5 12.49 8.51 -6.06
N ASN A 6 13.10 8.07 -7.16
CA ASN A 6 14.45 7.51 -7.16
C ASN A 6 15.57 8.56 -7.06
N ASP A 7 15.27 9.84 -7.29
CA ASP A 7 16.27 10.92 -7.28
C ASP A 7 16.41 11.57 -5.89
N LEU A 8 15.69 11.06 -4.88
CA LEU A 8 15.81 11.52 -3.49
C LEU A 8 17.25 11.29 -2.99
N PRO A 9 17.92 12.30 -2.40
CA PRO A 9 19.28 12.13 -1.90
C PRO A 9 19.35 11.27 -0.64
N VAL A 10 20.51 10.65 -0.43
CA VAL A 10 20.79 9.82 0.75
C VAL A 10 20.80 10.66 2.02
N GLY A 11 20.32 10.09 3.13
CA GLY A 11 20.27 10.77 4.44
C GLY A 11 19.08 11.71 4.63
N ASN A 12 18.21 11.84 3.63
CA ASN A 12 16.96 12.58 3.78
C ASN A 12 15.94 11.83 4.64
N VAL A 13 15.14 12.61 5.37
CA VAL A 13 13.91 12.15 6.02
C VAL A 13 12.73 12.49 5.13
N VAL A 14 11.90 11.51 4.79
CA VAL A 14 10.74 11.70 3.91
C VAL A 14 9.49 11.08 4.52
N TYR A 15 8.35 11.76 4.34
CA TYR A 15 7.06 11.19 4.69
C TYR A 15 6.60 10.23 3.59
N VAL A 16 6.28 8.99 3.97
CA VAL A 16 5.83 7.94 3.05
C VAL A 16 4.30 7.87 3.09
N ASP A 17 3.68 8.17 1.96
CA ASP A 17 2.22 8.16 1.76
C ASP A 17 1.67 6.75 1.49
N SER A 18 0.36 6.57 1.71
CA SER A 18 -0.33 5.28 1.56
C SER A 18 -0.19 4.72 0.14
N ASN A 19 -0.15 5.60 -0.87
CA ASN A 19 -0.04 5.22 -2.27
C ASN A 19 1.27 4.49 -2.58
N ILE A 20 2.38 4.77 -1.88
CA ILE A 20 3.65 4.06 -2.10
C ILE A 20 3.47 2.57 -1.78
N PHE A 21 2.89 2.27 -0.60
CA PHE A 21 2.59 0.90 -0.17
C PHE A 21 1.60 0.23 -1.13
N ILE A 22 0.51 0.92 -1.48
CA ILE A 22 -0.54 0.37 -2.33
C ILE A 22 0.00 0.04 -3.73
N TYR A 23 0.75 0.95 -4.37
CA TYR A 23 1.25 0.74 -5.72
C TYR A 23 2.27 -0.37 -5.81
N ASP A 24 3.18 -0.44 -4.83
CA ASP A 24 4.12 -1.55 -4.70
C ASP A 24 3.38 -2.89 -4.55
N THR A 25 2.52 -3.00 -3.53
CA THR A 25 1.83 -4.25 -3.18
C THR A 25 0.86 -4.73 -4.27
N THR A 26 0.20 -3.82 -4.98
CA THR A 26 -0.75 -4.16 -6.06
C THR A 26 -0.08 -4.36 -7.42
N GLY A 27 1.24 -4.14 -7.52
CA GLY A 27 1.96 -4.25 -8.78
C GLY A 27 1.52 -3.22 -9.82
N HIS A 28 1.22 -1.99 -9.41
CA HIS A 28 0.78 -0.93 -10.32
C HIS A 28 1.76 -0.76 -11.49
N PRO A 29 1.32 -0.88 -12.76
CA PRO A 29 2.21 -1.11 -13.91
C PRO A 29 3.24 0.00 -14.14
N LYS A 30 2.88 1.24 -13.79
CA LYS A 30 3.76 2.41 -13.96
C LYS A 30 4.59 2.74 -12.72
N HIS A 31 4.10 2.42 -11.54
CA HIS A 31 4.60 3.00 -10.29
C HIS A 31 5.25 1.98 -9.36
N ALA A 32 4.86 0.71 -9.44
CA ALA A 32 5.42 -0.34 -8.58
C ALA A 32 6.95 -0.39 -8.65
N PRO A 33 7.62 -0.43 -9.83
CA PRO A 33 9.08 -0.54 -9.85
C PRO A 33 9.80 0.62 -9.15
N SER A 34 9.24 1.83 -9.21
CA SER A 34 9.83 2.97 -8.50
C SER A 34 9.52 2.95 -7.01
N CYS A 35 8.35 2.44 -6.61
CA CYS A 35 7.98 2.31 -5.21
C CYS A 35 8.83 1.23 -4.53
N SER A 36 8.97 0.05 -5.14
CA SER A 36 9.82 -1.04 -4.61
C SER A 36 11.25 -0.55 -4.38
N LYS A 37 11.87 0.06 -5.40
CA LYS A 37 13.23 0.60 -5.28
C LYS A 37 13.36 1.66 -4.20
N PHE A 38 12.33 2.47 -3.98
CA PHE A 38 12.33 3.46 -2.92
C PHE A 38 12.24 2.81 -1.54
N LEU A 39 11.38 1.80 -1.39
CA LEU A 39 11.19 1.05 -0.16
C LEU A 39 12.46 0.27 0.22
N ASP A 40 13.13 -0.36 -0.76
CA ASP A 40 14.44 -1.00 -0.56
C ASP A 40 15.45 0.01 0.02
N ARG A 41 15.48 1.24 -0.50
CA ARG A 41 16.38 2.29 0.00
C ARG A 41 16.04 2.73 1.42
N VAL A 42 14.77 2.66 1.81
CA VAL A 42 14.35 2.90 3.19
C VAL A 42 14.81 1.76 4.10
N GLU A 43 14.61 0.51 3.66
CA GLU A 43 14.99 -0.70 4.40
C GLU A 43 16.50 -0.79 4.63
N PHE A 44 17.32 -0.51 3.61
CA PHE A 44 18.78 -0.50 3.71
C PHE A 44 19.36 0.78 4.33
N GLY A 45 18.52 1.68 4.88
CA GLY A 45 18.97 2.88 5.60
C GLY A 45 19.54 4.00 4.72
N GLY A 46 19.37 3.93 3.40
CA GLY A 46 19.76 5.01 2.48
C GLY A 46 18.86 6.25 2.58
N ILE A 47 17.60 6.06 2.99
CA ILE A 47 16.61 7.12 3.25
C ILE A 47 15.91 6.79 4.57
N THR A 48 15.62 7.79 5.40
CA THR A 48 14.73 7.61 6.55
C THR A 48 13.29 7.85 6.14
N GLY A 49 12.52 6.78 5.95
CA GLY A 49 11.08 6.85 5.72
C GLY A 49 10.32 6.98 7.04
N ILE A 50 9.47 7.99 7.17
CA ILE A 50 8.52 8.13 8.28
C ILE A 50 7.09 8.04 7.75
N THR A 51 6.18 7.45 8.50
CA THR A 51 4.75 7.46 8.16
C THR A 51 3.92 7.53 9.43
N SER A 52 2.62 7.75 9.28
CA SER A 52 1.68 7.80 10.40
C SER A 52 0.79 6.55 10.45
N ILE A 53 0.26 6.26 11.63
CA ILE A 53 -0.77 5.21 11.81
C ILE A 53 -1.98 5.47 10.91
N LEU A 54 -2.34 6.75 10.68
CA LEU A 54 -3.43 7.11 9.78
C LEU A 54 -3.16 6.66 8.34
N THR A 55 -1.94 6.88 7.85
CA THR A 55 -1.53 6.46 6.51
C THR A 55 -1.47 4.93 6.38
N ILE A 56 -1.02 4.22 7.41
CA ILE A 56 -1.08 2.75 7.44
C ILE A 56 -2.53 2.26 7.41
N ASN A 57 -3.42 2.83 8.22
CA ASN A 57 -4.84 2.47 8.23
C ASN A 57 -5.49 2.69 6.87
N GLU A 58 -5.15 3.78 6.17
CA GLU A 58 -5.63 4.03 4.82
C GLU A 58 -5.15 2.97 3.83
N ALA A 59 -3.86 2.60 3.89
CA ALA A 59 -3.28 1.57 3.02
C ALA A 59 -3.97 0.22 3.25
N VAL A 60 -4.09 -0.21 4.51
CA VAL A 60 -4.78 -1.46 4.88
C VAL A 60 -6.23 -1.47 4.42
N HIS A 61 -6.97 -0.37 4.63
CA HIS A 61 -8.35 -0.25 4.20
C HIS A 61 -8.50 -0.41 2.68
N LYS A 62 -7.66 0.29 1.89
CA LYS A 62 -7.69 0.21 0.43
C LYS A 62 -7.29 -1.17 -0.08
N LEU A 63 -6.25 -1.78 0.48
CA LEU A 63 -5.82 -3.14 0.12
C LEU A 63 -6.89 -4.18 0.44
N SER A 64 -7.59 -4.04 1.57
CA SER A 64 -8.73 -4.90 1.94
C SER A 64 -9.85 -4.84 0.91
N ILE A 65 -10.20 -3.63 0.46
CA ILE A 65 -11.22 -3.43 -0.59
C ILE A 65 -10.77 -4.05 -1.91
N ILE A 66 -9.51 -3.86 -2.29
CA ILE A 66 -8.95 -4.44 -3.52
C ILE A 66 -9.00 -5.97 -3.49
N GLU A 67 -8.63 -6.57 -2.36
CA GLU A 67 -8.67 -8.02 -2.19
C GLU A 67 -10.10 -8.57 -2.28
N LEU A 68 -11.03 -7.99 -1.53
CA LEU A 68 -12.44 -8.40 -1.56
C LEU A 68 -13.07 -8.19 -2.94
N SER A 69 -12.76 -7.07 -3.59
CA SER A 69 -13.18 -6.80 -4.97
C SER A 69 -12.70 -7.89 -5.92
N SER A 70 -11.44 -8.32 -5.80
CA SER A 70 -10.88 -9.40 -6.59
C SER A 70 -11.51 -10.76 -6.28
N LYS A 71 -11.73 -11.08 -4.99
CA LYS A 71 -12.33 -12.36 -4.53
C LYS A 71 -13.78 -12.50 -4.95
N MET A 72 -14.58 -11.45 -4.77
CA MET A 72 -16.01 -11.44 -5.03
C MET A 72 -16.35 -11.09 -6.49
N LYS A 73 -15.35 -10.65 -7.29
CA LYS A 73 -15.52 -10.14 -8.66
C LYS A 73 -16.50 -8.97 -8.73
N GLU A 74 -16.48 -8.13 -7.69
CA GLU A 74 -17.37 -6.98 -7.52
C GLU A 74 -16.60 -5.67 -7.61
N ARG A 75 -17.27 -4.57 -7.94
CA ARG A 75 -16.62 -3.25 -7.98
C ARG A 75 -16.28 -2.77 -6.57
N PRO A 76 -15.18 -2.01 -6.37
CA PRO A 76 -14.80 -1.46 -5.06
C PRO A 76 -15.92 -0.71 -4.34
N VAL A 77 -16.74 0.04 -5.08
CA VAL A 77 -17.89 0.78 -4.51
C VAL A 77 -18.94 -0.18 -3.91
N SER A 78 -19.20 -1.31 -4.56
CA SER A 78 -20.09 -2.35 -4.03
C SER A 78 -19.51 -2.95 -2.75
N ILE A 79 -18.20 -3.24 -2.74
CA ILE A 79 -17.50 -3.79 -1.58
C ILE A 79 -17.60 -2.86 -0.37
N ILE A 80 -17.41 -1.55 -0.55
CA ILE A 80 -17.54 -0.58 0.55
C ILE A 80 -18.94 -0.63 1.17
N ARG A 81 -19.99 -0.79 0.35
CA ARG A 81 -21.36 -0.93 0.84
C ARG A 81 -21.54 -2.24 1.62
N LEU A 82 -21.03 -3.34 1.08
CA LEU A 82 -21.12 -4.66 1.71
C LEU A 82 -20.39 -4.70 3.06
N ILE A 83 -19.20 -4.11 3.18
CA ILE A 83 -18.46 -4.02 4.44
C ILE A 83 -19.25 -3.22 5.49
N LYS A 84 -19.95 -2.15 5.09
CA LYS A 84 -20.79 -1.38 6.00
C LYS A 84 -22.00 -2.17 6.51
N GLU A 85 -22.57 -3.01 5.65
CA GLU A 85 -23.72 -3.87 5.99
C GLU A 85 -23.29 -5.11 6.81
N ALA A 86 -22.11 -5.68 6.52
CA ALA A 86 -21.57 -6.87 7.17
C ALA A 86 -20.05 -6.75 7.38
N PRO A 87 -19.58 -6.17 8.51
CA PRO A 87 -18.16 -5.99 8.80
C PRO A 87 -17.35 -7.30 8.87
N SER A 88 -17.99 -8.42 9.19
CA SER A 88 -17.37 -9.76 9.24
C SER A 88 -16.83 -10.23 7.89
N LEU A 89 -17.16 -9.54 6.79
CA LEU A 89 -16.51 -9.78 5.49
C LEU A 89 -14.99 -9.55 5.56
N LEU A 90 -14.52 -8.67 6.44
CA LEU A 90 -13.09 -8.44 6.64
C LEU A 90 -12.39 -9.68 7.23
N ASP A 91 -13.11 -10.55 7.94
CA ASP A 91 -12.55 -11.80 8.47
C ASP A 91 -12.25 -12.82 7.36
N THR A 92 -12.76 -12.58 6.14
CA THR A 92 -12.51 -13.42 4.96
C THR A 92 -11.31 -12.96 4.13
N LEU A 93 -10.66 -11.86 4.53
CA LEU A 93 -9.38 -11.45 3.98
C LEU A 93 -8.35 -12.56 4.22
N GLY A 94 -7.55 -12.85 3.20
CA GLY A 94 -6.48 -13.82 3.27
C GLY A 94 -5.13 -13.12 3.27
N ASP A 95 -4.06 -13.88 3.32
CA ASP A 95 -2.69 -13.36 3.48
C ASP A 95 -2.15 -12.63 2.23
N ARG A 96 -2.97 -12.36 1.20
CA ARG A 96 -2.50 -12.01 -0.13
C ARG A 96 -1.70 -10.70 -0.19
N TYR A 97 -2.04 -9.74 0.66
CA TYR A 97 -1.39 -8.41 0.65
C TYR A 97 -0.93 -7.92 2.03
N ILE A 98 -1.25 -8.63 3.11
CA ILE A 98 -1.06 -8.13 4.49
C ILE A 98 0.21 -8.71 5.15
N THR A 99 0.68 -9.90 4.77
CA THR A 99 1.87 -10.53 5.39
C THR A 99 3.19 -10.20 4.71
N CYS A 100 3.18 -9.65 3.49
CA CYS A 100 4.38 -9.41 2.68
C CYS A 100 5.33 -8.33 3.26
N TRP A 101 4.91 -7.62 4.31
CA TRP A 101 5.66 -6.51 4.93
C TRP A 101 6.26 -6.85 6.30
N CYS A 102 6.13 -8.10 6.75
CA CYS A 102 6.63 -8.58 8.04
C CYS A 102 7.56 -9.81 7.92
N SER A 103 7.97 -10.19 6.70
CA SER A 103 8.89 -11.30 6.46
C SER A 103 10.25 -10.81 6.02
#